data_AF-A0A060ZQ00-F1
#
_entry.id   AF-A0A060ZQ00-F1
#
_cell.length_a   1.000
_cell.length_b   1.000
_cell.length_c   1.000
_cell.angle_alpha   90.00
_cell.angle_beta   90.00
_cell.angle_gamma   90.00
#
_symmetry.space_group_name_H-M   'P 1'
#
loop_
_entity.id
_entity.type
_entity.pdbx_description
1 polymer ?
#
loop_
_entity_poly.entity_id
_entity_poly.type
_entity_poly.pdbx_seq_one_letter_code
_entity_poly.pdbx_strand_id
1 'polypeptide(L)'
;MASGYAVAVMGIDFTLRYFYKVLLDLLPICNQDKGNKIRCFIMEDRGYLVAHPTLIDPKGHAPAERQHITHKEPLVANDILNHPNFVKKNLCNSFSDRTVQRFYKFNTSIIVSRGSEKYKLHLDTVAL
;
A
#
# COMPACT_ATOMS: atom_id res chain seq x y z
N MET A 1 4.00 -38.10 10.07
CA MET A 1 4.78 -36.83 10.04
C MET A 1 3.80 -35.69 10.14
N ALA A 2 3.91 -34.84 11.16
CA ALA A 2 3.03 -33.69 11.35
C ALA A 2 3.31 -32.65 10.25
N SER A 3 2.36 -32.46 9.34
CA SER A 3 2.45 -31.55 8.20
C SER A 3 1.99 -30.15 8.62
N GLY A 4 2.92 -29.22 8.87
CA GLY A 4 2.54 -27.84 9.16
C GLY A 4 3.57 -26.89 9.77
N TYR A 5 4.88 -27.14 9.66
CA TYR A 5 5.89 -26.23 10.20
C TYR A 5 6.61 -25.47 9.08
N ALA A 6 6.73 -24.14 9.25
CA ALA A 6 7.58 -23.33 8.39
C ALA A 6 9.04 -23.71 8.62
N VAL A 7 9.73 -24.13 7.55
CA VAL A 7 11.10 -24.68 7.62
C VAL A 7 12.16 -23.61 7.30
N ALA A 8 11.79 -22.55 6.57
CA ALA A 8 12.67 -21.45 6.21
C ALA A 8 11.88 -20.16 5.92
N VAL A 9 12.55 -19.02 6.04
CA VAL A 9 12.08 -17.70 5.61
C VAL A 9 13.09 -17.14 4.61
N MET A 10 12.62 -16.62 3.48
CA MET A 10 13.46 -15.93 2.49
C MET A 10 13.12 -14.44 2.49
N GLY A 11 14.16 -13.59 2.45
CA GLY A 11 14.05 -12.14 2.37
C GLY A 11 14.72 -11.61 1.11
N ILE A 12 14.24 -10.47 0.60
CA ILE A 12 14.82 -9.74 -0.52
C ILE A 12 14.66 -8.23 -0.26
N ASP A 13 15.70 -7.47 -0.60
CA ASP A 13 15.72 -6.02 -0.47
C ASP A 13 15.80 -5.37 -1.86
N PHE A 14 15.00 -4.32 -2.06
CA PHE A 14 15.01 -3.51 -3.28
C PHE A 14 15.17 -2.03 -2.94
N THR A 15 15.84 -1.29 -3.82
CA THR A 15 15.82 0.17 -3.72
C THR A 15 14.45 0.70 -4.15
N LEU A 16 13.91 1.68 -3.41
CA LEU A 16 12.60 2.30 -3.69
C LEU A 16 12.44 2.76 -5.15
N ARG A 17 13.51 3.33 -5.72
CA ARG A 17 13.53 3.80 -7.11
C ARG A 17 13.39 2.67 -8.12
N TYR A 18 14.08 1.56 -7.89
CA TYR A 18 13.98 0.39 -8.78
C TYR A 18 12.58 -0.23 -8.70
N PHE A 19 12.05 -0.40 -7.49
CA PHE A 19 10.73 -0.96 -7.27
C PHE A 19 9.63 -0.15 -7.97
N TYR A 20 9.69 1.18 -7.90
CA TYR A 20 8.73 2.03 -8.60
C TYR A 20 8.87 2.01 -10.12
N LYS A 21 10.09 1.90 -10.65
CA LYS A 21 10.27 1.75 -12.10
C LYS A 21 9.63 0.44 -12.58
N VAL A 22 9.88 -0.67 -11.90
CA VAL A 22 9.26 -1.96 -12.19
C VAL A 22 7.73 -1.85 -12.12
N LEU A 23 7.18 -1.13 -11.15
CA LEU A 23 5.74 -0.89 -11.05
C LEU A 23 5.17 -0.20 -12.29
N LEU A 24 5.82 0.87 -12.76
CA LEU A 24 5.39 1.61 -13.95
C LEU A 24 5.52 0.77 -15.23
N ASP A 25 6.55 -0.07 -15.32
CA ASP A 25 6.77 -0.96 -16.45
C ASP A 25 5.72 -2.09 -16.49
N LEU A 26 5.30 -2.62 -15.34
CA LEU A 26 4.29 -3.67 -15.23
C LEU A 26 2.85 -3.15 -15.37
N LEU A 27 2.59 -1.91 -14.96
CA LEU A 27 1.26 -1.30 -14.98
C LEU A 27 1.23 -0.10 -15.93
N PRO A 28 1.05 -0.33 -17.24
CA PRO A 28 1.09 0.75 -18.24
C PRO A 28 -0.02 1.78 -18.05
N ILE A 29 -1.10 1.46 -17.33
CA ILE A 29 -2.14 2.40 -16.90
C ILE A 29 -1.60 3.53 -16.01
N CYS A 30 -0.56 3.25 -15.22
CA CYS A 30 0.09 4.21 -14.34
C CYS A 30 1.09 5.10 -15.07
N ASN A 31 1.37 4.79 -16.35
CA ASN A 31 2.28 5.51 -17.24
C ASN A 31 1.53 6.28 -18.35
N GLN A 32 0.20 6.42 -18.23
CA GLN A 32 -0.63 7.10 -19.23
C GLN A 32 -0.57 8.63 -19.06
N ASP A 33 0.43 9.25 -19.69
CA ASP A 33 0.61 10.71 -19.74
C ASP A 33 -0.32 11.44 -20.74
N LYS A 34 -1.27 10.76 -21.39
CA LYS A 34 -1.99 11.28 -22.58
C LYS A 34 -3.41 11.83 -22.36
N GLY A 35 -3.78 12.25 -21.15
CA GLY A 35 -4.99 13.08 -20.98
C GLY A 35 -5.61 13.09 -19.59
N ASN A 36 -5.49 12.00 -18.83
CA ASN A 36 -5.92 11.93 -17.43
C ASN A 36 -4.75 11.45 -16.57
N LYS A 37 -4.18 12.34 -15.76
CA LYS A 37 -3.06 12.02 -14.85
C LYS A 37 -3.54 11.11 -13.72
N ILE A 38 -3.65 9.82 -14.00
CA ILE A 38 -3.93 8.79 -12.99
C ILE A 38 -2.66 8.64 -12.15
N ARG A 39 -2.80 8.75 -10.82
CA ARG A 39 -1.69 8.60 -9.87
C ARG A 39 -1.78 7.25 -9.20
N CYS A 40 -0.82 6.38 -9.49
CA CYS A 40 -0.72 5.08 -8.84
C CYS A 40 0.22 5.12 -7.63
N PHE A 41 -0.16 4.41 -6.58
CA PHE A 41 0.66 4.21 -5.39
C PHE A 41 0.45 2.82 -4.81
N ILE A 42 1.45 2.33 -4.07
CA ILE A 42 1.38 1.10 -3.28
C ILE A 42 1.48 1.46 -1.82
N MET A 43 0.66 0.81 -1.01
CA MET A 43 0.55 1.02 0.42
C MET A 43 0.46 -0.31 1.15
N GLU A 44 1.05 -0.40 2.33
CA GLU A 44 0.91 -1.54 3.24
C GLU A 44 -0.47 -1.55 3.94
N ASP A 45 -0.84 -2.67 4.55
CA ASP A 45 -2.10 -2.88 5.28
C ASP A 45 -2.30 -1.94 6.49
N ARG A 46 -1.24 -1.23 6.92
CA ARG A 46 -1.26 -0.22 7.97
C ARG A 46 -1.41 1.22 7.49
N GLY A 47 -1.37 1.46 6.18
CA GLY A 47 -1.52 2.80 5.62
C GLY A 47 -0.22 3.51 5.23
N TYR A 48 0.93 2.82 5.31
CA TYR A 48 2.23 3.37 4.93
C TYR A 48 2.50 3.15 3.44
N LEU A 49 2.95 4.20 2.76
CA LEU A 49 3.28 4.17 1.34
C LEU A 49 4.60 3.42 1.14
N VAL A 50 4.56 2.43 0.25
CA VAL A 50 5.72 1.64 -0.20
C VAL A 50 6.22 2.19 -1.54
N ALA A 51 5.31 2.63 -2.41
CA ALA A 51 5.66 3.26 -3.68
C ALA A 51 4.74 4.45 -3.94
N HIS A 52 5.31 5.64 -4.14
CA HIS A 52 4.58 6.86 -4.45
C HIS A 52 5.49 7.84 -5.21
N PRO A 53 5.00 8.59 -6.22
CA PRO A 53 5.82 9.52 -7.00
C PRO A 53 6.64 10.49 -6.13
N THR A 54 6.06 10.99 -5.03
CA THR A 54 6.69 11.94 -4.11
C THR A 54 7.79 11.36 -3.23
N LEU A 55 7.91 10.03 -3.14
CA LEU A 55 9.01 9.36 -2.41
C LEU A 55 10.30 9.27 -3.25
N ILE A 56 10.19 9.50 -4.56
CA ILE A 56 11.28 9.28 -5.54
C ILE A 56 11.70 10.59 -6.18
N ASP A 57 10.87 11.64 -6.08
CA ASP A 57 11.18 12.96 -6.60
C ASP A 57 12.34 13.59 -5.79
N PRO A 58 13.50 13.84 -6.41
CA PRO A 58 14.66 14.43 -5.74
C PRO A 58 14.45 15.90 -5.33
N LYS A 59 13.34 16.54 -5.72
CA LYS A 59 13.03 17.93 -5.35
C LYS A 59 12.41 18.09 -3.96
N GLY A 60 11.97 17.01 -3.33
CA GLY A 60 11.45 17.02 -1.96
C GLY A 60 12.56 16.91 -0.92
N HIS A 61 12.29 17.37 0.31
CA HIS A 61 13.08 16.98 1.48
C HIS A 61 13.34 15.47 1.45
N ALA A 62 14.59 15.07 1.75
CA ALA A 62 15.18 13.73 1.62
C ALA A 62 14.17 12.57 1.65
N PRO A 63 14.37 11.48 0.85
CA PRO A 63 13.43 10.38 0.73
C PRO A 63 13.10 9.82 2.12
N ALA A 64 11.95 10.24 2.65
CA ALA A 64 11.48 9.80 3.94
C ALA A 64 10.72 8.51 3.69
N GLU A 65 11.42 7.41 3.91
CA GLU A 65 10.82 6.09 3.92
C GLU A 65 9.65 6.07 4.93
N ARG A 66 8.58 5.32 4.60
CA ARG A 66 7.40 5.12 5.47
C ARG A 66 6.56 6.36 5.75
N GLN A 67 6.16 7.08 4.70
CA GLN A 67 5.13 8.13 4.83
C GLN A 67 3.73 7.52 4.85
N HIS A 68 2.86 8.01 5.74
CA HIS A 68 1.47 7.55 5.82
C HIS A 68 0.60 8.22 4.74
N ILE A 69 -0.36 7.48 4.18
CA ILE A 69 -1.24 7.96 3.10
C ILE A 69 -2.01 9.23 3.47
N THR A 70 -2.41 9.39 4.73
CA THR A 70 -3.16 10.57 5.19
C THR A 70 -2.42 11.89 5.01
N HIS A 71 -1.09 11.87 4.97
CA HIS A 71 -0.29 13.08 4.77
C HIS A 71 -0.06 13.43 3.30
N LYS A 72 -0.15 12.45 2.40
CA LYS A 72 0.10 12.64 0.97
C LYS A 72 -1.18 12.74 0.15
N GLU A 73 -2.15 11.88 0.46
CA GLU A 73 -3.42 11.79 -0.25
C GLU A 73 -4.58 11.80 0.77
N PRO A 74 -4.82 12.94 1.45
CA PRO A 74 -5.83 13.03 2.51
C PRO A 74 -7.26 12.78 2.01
N LEU A 75 -7.58 13.19 0.78
CA LEU A 75 -8.89 12.98 0.17
C LEU A 75 -9.16 11.50 -0.07
N VAL A 76 -8.19 10.80 -0.65
CA VAL A 76 -8.25 9.35 -0.87
C VAL A 76 -8.30 8.61 0.46
N ALA A 77 -7.47 9.00 1.43
CA ALA A 77 -7.50 8.39 2.76
C ALA A 77 -8.88 8.53 3.43
N ASN A 78 -9.52 9.70 3.32
CA ASN A 78 -10.84 9.93 3.90
C ASN A 78 -11.91 9.08 3.21
N ASP A 79 -11.88 9.00 1.87
CA ASP A 79 -12.82 8.17 1.12
C ASP A 79 -12.67 6.69 1.48
N ILE A 80 -11.44 6.18 1.53
CA ILE A 80 -11.15 4.80 1.93
C ILE A 80 -11.67 4.52 3.36
N LEU A 81 -11.51 5.45 4.30
CA LEU A 81 -12.00 5.32 5.68
C LEU A 81 -13.54 5.28 5.78
N ASN A 82 -14.26 5.78 4.76
CA ASN A 82 -15.72 5.73 4.69
C ASN A 82 -16.24 4.38 4.18
N HIS A 83 -15.37 3.48 3.68
CA HIS A 83 -15.76 2.16 3.20
C HIS A 83 -15.60 1.09 4.31
N PRO A 84 -16.67 0.69 5.01
CA PRO A 84 -16.59 -0.17 6.20
C PRO A 84 -16.13 -1.59 5.91
N ASN A 85 -16.29 -2.06 4.67
CA ASN A 85 -15.85 -3.39 4.24
C ASN A 85 -14.35 -3.43 3.89
N PHE A 86 -13.73 -2.27 3.65
CA PHE A 86 -12.33 -2.17 3.24
C PHE A 86 -11.40 -1.87 4.42
N VAL A 87 -11.87 -1.11 5.42
CA VAL A 87 -11.07 -0.72 6.59
C VAL A 87 -11.67 -1.26 7.87
N LYS A 88 -10.86 -2.00 8.64
CA LYS A 88 -11.19 -2.37 10.02
C LYS A 88 -10.50 -1.42 10.99
N LYS A 89 -11.30 -0.72 11.80
CA LYS A 89 -10.81 0.12 12.90
C LYS A 89 -10.57 -0.78 14.11
N ASN A 90 -9.31 -0.95 14.51
CA ASN A 90 -8.94 -1.74 15.67
C ASN A 90 -8.38 -0.84 16.78
N LEU A 91 -8.57 -1.27 18.01
CA LEU A 91 -8.02 -0.65 19.21
C LEU A 91 -6.99 -1.61 19.79
N CYS A 92 -5.75 -1.14 19.98
CA CYS A 92 -4.74 -1.87 20.73
C CYS A 92 -4.46 -1.11 22.02
N ASN A 93 -4.40 -1.81 23.14
CA ASN A 93 -3.90 -1.22 24.37
C ASN A 93 -2.41 -1.53 24.48
N SER A 94 -1.55 -0.51 24.40
CA SER A 94 -0.13 -0.70 24.68
C SER A 94 0.02 -0.94 26.19
N PHE A 95 0.47 -2.14 26.57
CA PHE A 95 0.69 -2.46 27.98
C PHE A 95 1.83 -1.63 28.59
N SER A 96 2.86 -1.33 27.80
CA SER A 96 4.01 -0.52 28.25
C SER A 96 3.63 0.92 28.58
N ASP A 97 2.84 1.57 27.72
CA ASP A 97 2.54 3.00 27.87
C ASP A 97 1.16 3.27 28.48
N ARG A 98 0.38 2.21 28.73
CA ARG A 98 -1.05 2.26 29.11
C ARG A 98 -1.91 3.10 28.16
N THR A 99 -1.43 3.37 26.95
CA THR A 99 -2.14 4.15 25.93
C THR A 99 -2.96 3.24 25.04
N VAL A 100 -4.23 3.59 24.83
CA VAL A 100 -5.06 2.97 23.80
C VAL A 100 -4.71 3.60 22.46
N GLN A 101 -4.08 2.83 21.58
CA GLN A 101 -3.75 3.22 20.21
C GLN A 101 -4.84 2.75 19.25
N ARG A 102 -5.32 3.67 18.41
CA ARG A 102 -6.25 3.35 17.32
C ARG A 102 -5.43 3.11 16.07
N PHE A 103 -5.57 1.93 15.48
CA PHE A 103 -4.91 1.59 14.22
C PHE A 103 -5.93 1.10 13.20
N TYR A 104 -5.72 1.51 11.96
CA TYR A 104 -6.54 1.11 10.83
C TYR A 104 -5.85 -0.07 10.16
N LYS A 105 -6.60 -1.14 9.93
CA LYS A 105 -6.14 -2.28 9.17
C LYS A 105 -6.94 -2.38 7.89
N PHE A 106 -6.27 -2.21 6.77
CA PHE A 106 -6.86 -2.37 5.44
C PHE A 106 -6.95 -3.85 5.10
N ASN A 107 -8.07 -4.26 4.51
CA ASN A 107 -8.26 -5.64 4.08
C ASN A 107 -7.71 -5.82 2.66
N THR A 108 -6.47 -6.30 2.57
CA THR A 108 -5.74 -6.54 1.31
C THR A 108 -6.24 -7.76 0.53
N SER A 109 -7.11 -8.59 1.12
CA SER A 109 -7.66 -9.79 0.47
C SER A 109 -8.87 -9.54 -0.43
N ILE A 110 -9.31 -8.28 -0.54
CA ILE A 110 -10.47 -7.91 -1.34
C ILE A 110 -10.05 -7.82 -2.81
N ILE A 111 -10.51 -8.77 -3.61
CA ILE A 111 -10.39 -8.72 -5.06
C ILE A 111 -11.25 -7.55 -5.56
N VAL A 112 -10.60 -6.47 -6.01
CA VAL A 112 -11.28 -5.43 -6.78
C VAL A 112 -11.76 -6.07 -8.08
N SER A 113 -13.05 -6.40 -8.11
CA SER A 113 -13.69 -7.08 -9.22
C SER A 113 -14.06 -6.04 -10.28
N ARG A 114 -13.10 -5.66 -11.13
CA ARG A 114 -13.41 -5.07 -12.45
C ARG A 114 -13.35 -6.18 -13.49
N GLY A 115 -14.31 -6.18 -14.40
CA GLY A 115 -14.66 -7.29 -15.30
C GLY A 115 -13.48 -8.12 -15.83
N SER A 116 -13.64 -9.44 -15.69
CA SER A 116 -13.03 -10.48 -16.53
C SER A 116 -11.51 -10.58 -16.58
N GLU A 117 -10.81 -10.49 -15.45
CA GLU A 117 -9.50 -11.15 -15.31
C GLU A 117 -9.15 -11.39 -13.83
N LYS A 118 -9.17 -12.66 -13.40
CA LYS A 118 -8.78 -13.05 -12.04
C LYS A 118 -7.26 -13.10 -11.93
N TYR A 119 -6.62 -11.96 -11.73
CA TYR A 119 -5.24 -11.94 -11.27
C TYR A 119 -5.22 -11.94 -9.74
N LYS A 120 -4.82 -13.07 -9.16
CA LYS A 120 -4.38 -13.15 -7.76
C LYS A 120 -3.03 -12.42 -7.67
N LEU A 121 -3.08 -11.09 -7.69
CA LEU A 121 -1.91 -10.22 -7.54
C LEU A 121 -1.46 -10.31 -6.09
N HIS A 122 -0.34 -11.01 -5.88
CA HIS A 122 0.36 -11.07 -4.59
C HIS A 122 1.15 -9.78 -4.29
N LEU A 123 0.81 -8.66 -4.91
CA LEU A 123 1.30 -7.33 -4.56
C LEU A 123 0.17 -6.31 -4.82
N ASP A 124 -0.25 -5.68 -3.73
CA ASP A 124 -1.39 -4.79 -3.59
C ASP A 124 -1.29 -3.53 -4.45
N THR A 125 -1.92 -3.56 -5.63
CA THR A 125 -2.10 -2.40 -6.50
C THR A 125 -3.50 -1.83 -6.28
N VAL A 126 -3.61 -0.74 -5.52
CA VAL A 126 -4.80 0.11 -5.53
C VAL A 126 -4.58 1.19 -6.60
N ALA A 127 -5.10 0.94 -7.81
CA ALA A 127 -5.18 1.95 -8.85
C ALA A 127 -6.56 2.64 -8.75
N LEU A 128 -6.58 3.91 -8.34
CA LEU A 128 -7.74 4.80 -8.43
C LEU A 128 -7.68 5.59 -9.73
#